data_AF-A0AAD5MJ37-F1
#
_entry.id   AF-A0AAD5MJ37-F1
#
_cell.length_a   1.000
_cell.length_b   1.000
_cell.length_c   1.000
_cell.angle_alpha   90.00
_cell.angle_beta   90.00
_cell.angle_gamma   90.00
#
_symmetry.space_group_name_H-M   'P 1'
#
loop_
_entity.id
_entity.type
_entity.pdbx_description
1 polymer ?
#
loop_
_entity_poly.entity_id
_entity_poly.type
_entity_poly.pdbx_seq_one_letter_code
_entity_poly.pdbx_strand_id
1 'polypeptide(L)'
;MEGTTSKSARLGVPRRWMYCPKVGKVIDGLFLPFKTPLCSLYDDRIDEPLRFYVKHVFTHPSLEGRKLGLWIDFTRTDRLLS
;
A
#
# COMPACT_ATOMS: atom_id res chain seq x y z
N MET A 1 -5.21 12.08 -13.82
CA MET A 1 -4.02 11.41 -13.27
C MET A 1 -3.88 10.10 -14.01
N GLU A 2 -2.78 9.89 -14.74
CA GLU A 2 -2.53 8.62 -15.42
C GLU A 2 -2.27 7.56 -14.35
N GLY A 3 -3.00 6.45 -14.37
CA GLY A 3 -2.80 5.35 -13.42
C GLY A 3 -1.41 4.69 -13.60
N THR A 4 -1.03 3.82 -12.66
CA THR A 4 0.23 3.08 -12.79
C THR A 4 0.31 2.37 -14.14
N THR A 5 1.36 2.65 -14.91
CA THR A 5 1.63 1.97 -16.19
C THR A 5 2.69 0.90 -16.00
N SER A 6 2.70 -0.11 -16.88
CA SER A 6 3.80 -1.10 -16.94
C SER A 6 5.18 -0.42 -17.01
N LYS A 7 5.28 0.75 -17.66
CA LYS A 7 6.52 1.52 -17.78
C LYS A 7 7.01 2.05 -16.43
N SER A 8 6.11 2.57 -15.58
CA SER A 8 6.50 3.13 -14.27
C SER A 8 6.79 2.04 -13.22
N ALA A 9 6.15 0.87 -13.33
CA ALA A 9 6.46 -0.31 -12.51
C ALA A 9 7.86 -0.89 -12.78
N ARG A 10 8.46 -0.64 -13.96
CA ARG A 10 9.83 -1.11 -14.29
C ARG A 10 10.90 -0.58 -13.33
N LEU A 11 10.70 0.61 -12.75
CA LEU A 11 11.58 1.19 -11.72
C LEU A 11 11.68 0.32 -10.45
N GLY A 12 10.79 -0.66 -10.32
CA GLY A 12 10.85 -1.70 -9.30
C GLY A 12 10.28 -1.29 -7.96
N VAL A 13 10.28 -2.30 -7.07
CA VAL A 13 9.79 -2.20 -5.70
C VAL A 13 10.64 -1.17 -4.93
N PRO A 14 10.03 -0.26 -4.16
CA PRO A 14 10.79 0.69 -3.35
C PRO A 14 11.79 -0.02 -2.41
N ARG A 15 12.96 0.60 -2.20
CA ARG A 15 13.99 0.03 -1.31
C ARG A 15 13.42 -0.19 0.11
N ARG A 16 13.77 -1.32 0.73
CA ARG A 16 13.33 -1.76 2.07
C ARG A 16 11.81 -1.98 2.22
N TRP A 17 11.05 -1.99 1.13
CA TRP A 17 9.61 -2.19 1.19
C TRP A 17 9.22 -3.62 1.59
N MET A 18 9.97 -4.62 1.11
CA MET A 18 9.64 -6.05 1.21
C MET A 18 9.29 -6.49 2.63
N TYR A 19 10.19 -6.23 3.58
CA TYR A 19 10.04 -6.64 4.98
C TYR A 19 9.58 -5.52 5.92
N CYS A 20 9.26 -4.34 5.37
CA CYS A 20 8.61 -3.29 6.14
C CYS A 20 7.20 -3.76 6.57
N PRO A 21 6.80 -3.59 7.85
CA PRO A 21 5.45 -3.90 8.31
C PRO A 21 4.38 -3.23 7.43
N LYS A 22 3.31 -3.97 7.11
CA LYS A 22 2.25 -3.50 6.20
C LYS A 22 1.46 -2.36 6.83
N VAL A 23 1.01 -2.54 8.06
CA VAL A 23 0.12 -1.64 8.80
C VAL A 23 0.66 -1.45 10.23
N GLY A 24 0.60 -0.23 10.74
CA GLY A 24 0.96 0.09 12.12
C GLY A 24 -0.25 0.06 13.08
N LYS A 25 -0.03 0.44 14.33
CA LYS A 25 -1.11 0.60 15.31
C LYS A 25 -1.94 1.85 14.99
N VAL A 26 -3.23 1.81 15.31
CA VAL A 26 -4.08 3.00 15.24
C VAL A 26 -3.57 4.02 16.27
N ILE A 27 -3.41 5.27 15.83
CA ILE A 27 -2.95 6.39 16.66
C ILE A 27 -4.16 7.24 17.00
N ASP A 28 -4.40 7.43 18.30
CA ASP A 28 -5.48 8.24 18.87
C ASP A 28 -6.89 7.93 18.34
N GLY A 29 -7.11 6.67 17.94
CA GLY A 29 -8.38 6.24 17.32
C GLY A 29 -8.68 6.87 15.96
N LEU A 30 -7.76 7.67 15.40
CA LEU A 30 -8.00 8.54 14.25
C LEU A 30 -7.13 8.18 13.04
N PHE A 31 -5.85 7.89 13.25
CA PHE A 31 -4.91 7.64 12.15
C PHE A 31 -4.50 6.17 12.07
N LEU A 32 -4.61 5.58 10.89
CA LEU A 32 -4.05 4.27 10.57
C LEU A 32 -2.82 4.44 9.65
N PRO A 33 -1.60 4.36 10.18
CA PRO A 33 -0.39 4.40 9.35
C PRO A 33 -0.17 3.05 8.65
N PHE A 34 0.23 3.09 7.39
CA PHE A 34 0.60 1.91 6.62
C PHE A 34 1.66 2.27 5.57
N LYS A 35 2.49 1.29 5.16
CA LYS A 35 3.39 1.48 4.02
C LYS A 35 2.58 1.57 2.73
N THR A 36 3.07 2.24 1.70
CA THR A 36 2.35 2.30 0.40
C THR A 36 2.03 0.90 -0.15
N PRO A 37 0.77 0.55 -0.44
CA PRO A 37 0.45 -0.68 -1.16
C PRO A 37 1.01 -0.65 -2.59
N LEU A 38 1.20 -1.83 -3.18
CA LEU A 38 1.65 -1.98 -4.56
C LEU A 38 0.57 -2.70 -5.37
N CYS A 39 0.32 -2.27 -6.60
CA CYS A 39 -0.60 -2.94 -7.52
C CYS A 39 0.01 -4.24 -8.10
N SER A 40 -0.80 -5.02 -8.82
CA SER A 40 -0.42 -6.33 -9.37
C SER A 40 0.74 -6.28 -10.38
N LEU A 41 1.07 -5.10 -10.92
CA LEU A 41 2.24 -4.92 -11.80
C LEU A 41 3.58 -5.20 -11.10
N TYR A 42 3.58 -5.33 -9.77
CA TYR A 42 4.77 -5.66 -8.98
C TYR A 42 4.83 -7.14 -8.54
N ASP A 43 3.81 -7.96 -8.87
CA ASP A 43 3.65 -9.32 -8.36
C ASP A 43 4.80 -10.27 -8.74
N ASP A 44 5.37 -10.10 -9.92
CA ASP A 44 6.52 -10.89 -10.40
C ASP A 44 7.82 -10.62 -9.61
N ARG A 45 7.84 -9.58 -8.78
CA ARG A 45 9.00 -9.17 -7.97
C ARG A 45 8.78 -9.37 -6.47
N ILE A 46 7.61 -9.85 -6.06
CA ILE A 46 7.19 -9.94 -4.66
C ILE A 46 6.53 -11.30 -4.43
N ASP A 47 7.12 -12.08 -3.51
CA ASP A 47 6.54 -13.34 -3.08
C ASP A 47 5.12 -13.12 -2.51
N GLU A 48 4.20 -14.01 -2.85
CA GLU A 48 2.77 -13.89 -2.53
C GLU A 48 2.48 -13.49 -1.06
N PRO A 49 3.13 -14.05 -0.03
CA PRO A 49 2.88 -13.68 1.37
C PRO A 49 3.24 -12.22 1.71
N LEU A 50 4.19 -11.64 0.98
CA LEU A 50 4.72 -10.30 1.21
C LEU A 50 3.92 -9.23 0.47
N ARG A 51 3.05 -9.63 -0.47
CA ARG A 51 2.21 -8.72 -1.25
C ARG A 51 1.27 -7.91 -0.36
N PHE A 52 1.09 -6.64 -0.73
CA PHE A 52 0.27 -5.71 0.01
C PHE A 52 -0.49 -4.81 -0.96
N TYR A 53 -1.77 -5.12 -1.17
CA TYR A 53 -2.66 -4.40 -2.06
C TYR A 53 -3.57 -3.45 -1.28
N VAL A 54 -4.21 -2.51 -1.98
CA VAL A 54 -5.19 -1.58 -1.41
C VAL A 54 -6.28 -2.31 -0.61
N LYS A 55 -6.81 -3.43 -1.12
CA LYS A 55 -7.81 -4.25 -0.41
C LYS A 55 -7.37 -4.69 0.98
N HIS A 56 -6.07 -4.96 1.18
CA HIS A 56 -5.54 -5.40 2.47
C HIS A 56 -5.57 -4.29 3.52
N VAL A 57 -5.60 -3.01 3.12
CA VAL A 57 -5.79 -1.89 4.05
C VAL A 57 -7.24 -1.87 4.54
N PHE A 58 -8.20 -1.97 3.62
CA PHE A 58 -9.64 -1.90 3.93
C PHE A 58 -10.17 -3.14 4.65
N THR A 59 -9.50 -4.29 4.54
CA THR A 59 -9.86 -5.51 5.28
C THR A 59 -8.97 -5.75 6.51
N HIS A 60 -8.14 -4.78 6.91
CA HIS A 60 -7.21 -4.98 8.02
C HIS A 60 -7.96 -5.06 9.37
N PRO A 61 -7.63 -6.03 10.25
CA PRO A 61 -8.31 -6.20 11.54
C PRO A 61 -8.30 -4.97 12.45
N SER A 62 -7.28 -4.11 12.34
CA SER A 62 -7.16 -2.86 13.13
C SER A 62 -8.28 -1.85 12.87
N LEU A 63 -9.05 -2.03 11.79
CA LEU A 63 -10.21 -1.19 11.54
C LEU A 63 -11.37 -1.51 12.48
N GLU A 64 -11.48 -2.72 13.02
CA GLU A 64 -12.54 -3.09 13.98
C GLU A 64 -13.95 -2.70 13.50
N GLY A 65 -14.22 -2.82 12.19
CA GLY A 65 -15.48 -2.42 11.56
C GLY A 65 -15.64 -0.92 11.26
N ARG A 66 -14.66 -0.08 11.63
CA ARG A 66 -14.62 1.34 11.24
C ARG A 66 -14.37 1.51 9.74
N LYS A 67 -14.88 2.61 9.17
CA LYS A 67 -14.65 2.99 7.77
C LYS A 67 -13.51 4.00 7.69
N LEU A 68 -12.64 3.85 6.69
CA LEU A 68 -11.66 4.88 6.34
C LEU A 68 -12.35 5.99 5.55
N GLY A 69 -12.41 7.20 6.13
CA GLY A 69 -13.05 8.35 5.49
C GLY A 69 -12.13 9.16 4.57
N LEU A 70 -10.82 9.06 4.76
CA LEU A 70 -9.82 9.82 4.00
C LEU A 70 -8.55 8.98 3.81
N TRP A 71 -7.99 9.03 2.60
CA TRP A 71 -6.70 8.45 2.26
C TRP A 71 -5.73 9.57 1.89
N ILE A 72 -4.63 9.69 2.63
CA ILE A 72 -3.60 10.70 2.38
C ILE A 72 -2.34 9.99 1.90
N ASP A 73 -1.94 10.25 0.66
CA ASP A 73 -0.73 9.69 0.04
C ASP A 73 0.41 10.72 -0.01
N PHE A 74 1.54 10.40 0.62
CA PHE A 74 2.74 11.24 0.67
C PHE A 74 3.85 10.79 -0.29
N THR A 75 3.63 9.80 -1.15
CA THR A 75 4.69 9.17 -1.96
C THR A 75 5.19 10.02 -3.14
N ARG A 76 4.55 11.15 -3.43
CA ARG A 76 4.88 12.04 -4.57
C ARG A 76 5.07 11.27 -5.89
N THR A 77 4.25 10.25 -6.12
CA THR A 77 4.21 9.47 -7.36
C THR A 77 2.87 8.75 -7.47
N ASP A 78 2.45 8.45 -8.70
CA ASP A 78 1.27 7.66 -9.04
C ASP A 78 1.63 6.21 -9.45
N ARG A 79 2.92 5.84 -9.44
CA ARG A 79 3.40 4.54 -9.98
C ARG A 79 3.15 3.32 -9.11
N LEU A 80 2.63 3.50 -7.91
CA LEU A 80 2.56 2.43 -6.89
C LEU A 80 1.16 1.84 -6.81
N LEU A 81 0.14 2.68 -7.01
CA LEU A 81 -1.27 2.36 -6.85
C LEU A 81 -1.95 2.35 -8.23
N SER A 82 -2.89 1.43 -8.43
CA SER A 82 -3.74 1.33 -9.62
C SER A 82 -5.20 1.46 -9.23
#